data_AF-A0A2N3VNE1-F1
#
_entry.id   AF-A0A2N3VNE1-F1
#
_cell.length_a   1.000
_cell.length_b   1.000
_cell.length_c   1.000
_cell.angle_alpha   90.00
_cell.angle_beta   90.00
_cell.angle_gamma   90.00
#
_symmetry.space_group_name_H-M   'P 1'
#
loop_
_entity.id
_entity.type
_entity.pdbx_description
1 polymer ?
#
loop_
_entity_poly.entity_id
_entity_poly.type
_entity_poly.pdbx_seq_one_letter_code
_entity_poly.pdbx_strand_id
1 'polypeptide(L)'
;MGRRWWCQALLHDGGMTGTSRRQQISALAACAGALAYTVSKVDLARDGELGMPGFPAPPKAYTEVSDVAAAQLGNAGLGLLMAFVALLLVRPPTLRSVRWAALAVSWTGIAMVWAGVIGFGARAAGVAPGLGETPPHMATAVAALAVGVLWVAGWAVAAVGAVRPRDRNRHNSTLSTLS
;
A
#
# COMPACT_ATOMS: atom_id res chain seq x y z
N MET A 1 -10.86 30.42 -45.31
CA MET A 1 -9.86 29.40 -45.72
C MET A 1 -8.49 29.82 -45.19
N GLY A 2 -7.74 29.14 -44.32
CA GLY A 2 -7.82 27.80 -43.75
C GLY A 2 -6.45 27.39 -43.20
N ARG A 3 -5.82 28.18 -42.31
CA ARG A 3 -4.44 27.92 -41.79
C ARG A 3 -4.16 28.44 -40.36
N ARG A 4 -5.12 28.40 -39.42
CA ARG A 4 -4.87 28.77 -38.01
C ARG A 4 -5.13 27.67 -36.97
N TRP A 5 -5.50 26.47 -37.41
CA TRP A 5 -5.91 25.38 -36.50
C TRP A 5 -4.77 24.46 -36.02
N TRP A 6 -3.59 24.51 -36.65
CA TRP A 6 -2.53 23.54 -36.37
C TRP A 6 -1.62 23.90 -35.19
N CYS A 7 -1.49 25.17 -34.80
CA CYS A 7 -0.59 25.56 -33.71
C CYS A 7 -1.19 25.39 -32.30
N GLN A 8 -2.48 25.12 -32.17
CA GLN A 8 -3.12 24.92 -30.86
C GLN A 8 -3.20 23.44 -30.44
N ALA A 9 -2.93 22.51 -31.37
CA ALA A 9 -2.94 21.07 -31.11
C ALA A 9 -1.62 20.56 -30.47
N LEU A 10 -0.53 21.32 -30.55
CA LEU A 10 0.79 20.89 -30.06
C LEU A 10 1.19 21.46 -28.69
N LEU A 11 0.35 22.32 -28.09
CA LEU A 11 0.56 22.86 -26.73
C LEU A 11 -0.33 22.19 -25.66
N HIS A 12 -1.10 21.16 -26.04
CA HIS A 12 -2.04 20.48 -25.14
C HIS A 12 -1.62 19.06 -24.70
N ASP A 13 -0.41 18.61 -25.04
CA ASP A 13 0.09 17.27 -24.70
C ASP A 13 0.96 17.22 -23.42
N GLY A 14 0.90 18.26 -22.59
CA GLY A 14 1.39 18.22 -21.20
C GLY A 14 0.31 17.84 -20.19
N GLY A 15 -0.89 17.48 -20.65
CA GLY A 15 -2.02 17.11 -19.80
C GLY A 15 -1.79 15.77 -19.13
N MET A 16 -0.88 15.72 -18.14
CA MET A 16 -0.90 14.69 -17.12
C MET A 16 -2.35 14.53 -16.69
N THR A 17 -2.94 13.40 -17.04
CA THR A 17 -4.25 12.99 -16.58
C THR A 17 -4.09 12.76 -15.08
N GLY A 18 -4.09 13.85 -14.31
CA GLY A 18 -3.46 13.90 -13.01
C GLY A 18 -4.25 13.06 -12.02
N THR A 19 -3.67 11.94 -11.58
CA THR A 19 -4.01 11.45 -10.25
C THR A 19 -3.78 12.61 -9.28
N SER A 20 -4.73 12.84 -8.35
CA SER A 20 -4.58 13.96 -7.42
C SER A 20 -3.24 13.84 -6.69
N ARG A 21 -2.55 14.96 -6.46
CA ARG A 21 -1.27 14.98 -5.73
C ARG A 21 -1.36 14.22 -4.41
N ARG A 22 -2.52 14.30 -3.73
CA ARG A 22 -2.83 13.54 -2.51
C ARG A 22 -2.78 12.02 -2.74
N GLN A 23 -3.45 11.51 -3.78
CA GLN A 23 -3.40 10.09 -4.12
C GLN A 23 -1.97 9.61 -4.41
N GLN A 24 -1.19 10.40 -5.16
CA GLN A 24 0.19 10.05 -5.48
C GLN A 24 1.06 9.97 -4.22
N ILE A 25 0.99 10.98 -3.35
CA ILE A 25 1.72 10.98 -2.07
C ILE A 25 1.30 9.78 -1.22
N SER A 26 -0.01 9.50 -1.12
CA SER A 26 -0.52 8.36 -0.37
C SER A 26 -0.07 7.01 -0.94
N ALA A 27 -0.03 6.87 -2.27
CA ALA A 27 0.47 5.66 -2.93
C ALA A 27 1.97 5.46 -2.73
N LEU A 28 2.76 6.53 -2.79
CA LEU A 28 4.21 6.49 -2.52
C LEU A 28 4.50 6.18 -1.05
N ALA A 29 3.73 6.74 -0.12
CA ALA A 29 3.83 6.40 1.30
C ALA A 29 3.50 4.91 1.55
N ALA A 30 2.47 4.38 0.89
CA ALA A 30 2.14 2.97 0.97
C ALA A 30 3.24 2.07 0.36
N CYS A 31 3.84 2.49 -0.76
CA CYS A 31 4.98 1.81 -1.36
C CYS A 31 6.19 1.81 -0.42
N ALA A 32 6.50 2.94 0.21
CA ALA A 32 7.61 3.04 1.16
C ALA A 32 7.38 2.13 2.38
N GLY A 33 6.16 2.09 2.93
CA GLY A 33 5.80 1.15 4.01
C GLY A 33 5.99 -0.31 3.61
N ALA A 34 5.55 -0.68 2.41
CA ALA A 34 5.71 -2.04 1.89
C ALA A 34 7.19 -2.43 1.68
N LEU A 35 8.02 -1.50 1.19
CA LEU A 35 9.47 -1.72 1.04
C LEU A 35 10.18 -1.84 2.39
N ALA A 36 9.82 -1.01 3.37
CA ALA A 36 10.36 -1.12 4.73
C ALA A 36 10.02 -2.48 5.35
N TYR A 37 8.78 -2.96 5.16
CA TYR A 37 8.38 -4.31 5.55
C TYR A 37 9.21 -5.39 4.84
N THR A 38 9.39 -5.29 3.52
CA THR A 38 10.25 -6.23 2.76
C THR A 38 11.67 -6.29 3.33
N VAL A 39 12.31 -5.13 3.54
CA VAL A 39 13.67 -5.08 4.07
C VAL A 39 13.73 -5.73 5.45
N SER A 40 12.79 -5.41 6.33
CA SER A 40 12.68 -6.03 7.65
C SER A 40 12.53 -7.56 7.57
N LYS A 41 11.82 -8.08 6.58
CA LYS A 41 11.63 -9.54 6.41
C LYS A 41 12.86 -10.23 5.82
N VAL A 42 13.58 -9.56 4.93
CA VAL A 42 14.87 -10.06 4.43
C VAL A 42 15.91 -10.11 5.56
N ASP A 43 15.93 -9.10 6.43
CA ASP A 43 16.82 -9.03 7.58
C ASP A 43 16.57 -10.20 8.55
N LEU A 44 15.31 -10.39 8.96
CA LEU A 44 14.91 -11.52 9.81
C LEU A 44 15.17 -12.88 9.14
N ALA A 45 15.03 -12.99 7.82
CA ALA A 45 15.36 -14.22 7.10
C ALA A 45 16.85 -14.55 7.17
N ARG A 46 17.73 -13.53 7.16
CA ARG A 46 19.19 -13.72 7.29
C ARG A 46 19.56 -14.19 8.69
N ASP A 47 18.88 -13.68 9.70
CA ASP A 47 19.15 -14.01 11.11
C ASP A 47 18.40 -15.27 11.59
N GLY A 48 17.55 -15.86 10.73
CA GLY A 48 16.75 -17.03 11.10
C GLY A 48 15.66 -16.75 12.14
N GLU A 49 15.23 -15.49 12.23
CA GLU A 49 14.26 -15.03 13.22
C GLU A 49 12.83 -14.96 12.63
N LEU A 50 11.83 -15.30 13.45
CA LEU A 50 10.41 -15.06 13.17
C LEU A 50 9.92 -13.82 13.91
N GLY A 51 9.00 -13.07 13.30
CA GLY A 51 8.33 -11.94 13.93
C GLY A 51 8.68 -10.59 13.32
N MET A 52 9.04 -9.62 14.16
CA MET A 52 9.48 -8.27 13.78
C MET A 52 10.82 -7.94 14.45
N PRO A 53 11.62 -7.01 13.89
CA PRO A 53 12.88 -6.60 14.49
C PRO A 53 12.68 -6.11 15.93
N GLY A 54 13.44 -6.67 16.88
CA GLY A 54 13.31 -6.39 18.32
C GLY A 54 12.07 -7.02 19.00
N PHE A 55 11.26 -7.77 18.26
CA PHE A 55 10.04 -8.44 18.73
C PHE A 55 9.91 -9.84 18.12
N PRO A 56 10.73 -10.80 18.58
CA PRO A 56 10.66 -12.15 18.08
C PRO A 56 9.28 -12.78 18.36
N ALA A 57 8.91 -13.72 17.52
CA ALA A 57 7.76 -14.58 17.71
C ALA A 57 7.95 -15.46 18.96
N PRO A 58 6.85 -15.92 19.60
CA PRO A 58 6.97 -16.86 20.72
C PRO A 58 7.64 -18.17 20.27
N PRO A 59 8.40 -18.86 21.15
CA PRO A 59 9.14 -20.08 20.81
C PRO A 59 8.28 -21.16 20.12
N LYS A 60 7.00 -21.27 20.51
CA LYS A 60 6.04 -22.18 19.90
C LYS A 60 5.90 -21.96 18.38
N ALA A 61 5.93 -20.72 17.89
CA ALA A 61 5.80 -20.42 16.46
C ALA A 61 6.96 -20.99 15.63
N TYR A 62 8.16 -21.10 16.21
CA TYR A 62 9.31 -21.71 15.54
C TYR A 62 9.16 -23.22 15.36
N THR A 63 8.36 -23.89 16.20
CA THR A 63 8.08 -25.32 16.05
C THR A 63 7.04 -25.61 14.96
N GLU A 64 6.25 -24.62 14.58
CA GLU A 64 5.20 -24.72 13.56
C GLU A 64 5.71 -24.38 12.16
N VAL A 65 6.91 -23.81 12.04
CA VAL A 65 7.52 -23.40 10.77
C VAL A 65 8.80 -24.23 10.53
N SER A 66 8.77 -25.09 9.52
CA SER A 66 9.89 -25.98 9.19
C SER A 66 11.12 -25.23 8.65
N ASP A 67 10.91 -24.11 7.96
CA ASP A 67 11.98 -23.26 7.41
C ASP A 67 11.62 -21.78 7.61
N VAL A 68 12.23 -21.19 8.64
CA VAL A 68 12.02 -19.79 9.02
C VAL A 68 12.49 -18.83 7.93
N ALA A 69 13.64 -19.11 7.31
CA ALA A 69 14.21 -18.25 6.29
C ALA A 69 13.32 -18.22 5.05
N ALA A 70 12.86 -19.39 4.59
CA ALA A 70 11.91 -19.47 3.48
C ALA A 70 10.58 -18.77 3.79
N ALA A 71 10.04 -18.95 5.00
CA ALA A 71 8.81 -18.26 5.41
C ALA A 71 8.97 -16.73 5.41
N GLN A 72 10.11 -16.22 5.90
CA GLN A 72 10.39 -14.79 5.92
C GLN A 72 10.68 -14.22 4.53
N LEU A 73 11.36 -14.97 3.65
CA LEU A 73 11.50 -14.60 2.24
C LEU A 73 10.15 -14.58 1.50
N GLY A 74 9.25 -15.50 1.83
CA GLY A 74 7.86 -15.48 1.35
C GLY A 74 7.14 -14.19 1.75
N ASN A 75 7.26 -13.81 3.03
CA ASN A 75 6.74 -12.54 3.53
C ASN A 75 7.40 -11.33 2.83
N ALA A 76 8.71 -11.36 2.59
CA ALA A 76 9.41 -10.31 1.86
C ALA A 76 8.88 -10.16 0.43
N GLY A 77 8.61 -11.29 -0.25
CA GLY A 77 7.97 -11.35 -1.56
C GLY A 77 6.57 -10.75 -1.58
N LEU A 78 5.76 -11.03 -0.54
CA LEU A 78 4.47 -10.36 -0.35
C LEU A 78 4.65 -8.85 -0.20
N GLY A 79 5.64 -8.39 0.56
CA GLY A 79 6.00 -6.97 0.66
C GLY A 79 6.30 -6.31 -0.68
N LEU A 80 7.08 -6.98 -1.54
CA LEU A 80 7.39 -6.49 -2.89
C LEU A 80 6.15 -6.43 -3.77
N LEU A 81 5.28 -7.44 -3.71
CA LEU A 81 4.01 -7.44 -4.42
C LEU A 81 3.14 -6.25 -3.99
N MET A 82 3.03 -6.00 -2.68
CA MET A 82 2.29 -4.86 -2.14
C MET A 82 2.88 -3.53 -2.61
N ALA A 83 4.21 -3.39 -2.62
CA ALA A 83 4.90 -2.21 -3.14
C ALA A 83 4.58 -1.97 -4.63
N PHE A 84 4.64 -3.02 -5.44
CA PHE A 84 4.29 -2.97 -6.86
C PHE A 84 2.83 -2.53 -7.08
N VAL A 85 1.90 -3.12 -6.32
CA VAL A 85 0.47 -2.76 -6.39
C VAL A 85 0.25 -1.31 -5.96
N ALA A 86 0.92 -0.84 -4.89
CA ALA A 86 0.86 0.56 -4.48
C ALA A 86 1.39 1.51 -5.58
N LEU A 87 2.46 1.15 -6.28
CA LEU A 87 2.95 1.92 -7.43
C LEU A 87 1.95 1.97 -8.58
N LEU A 88 1.22 0.89 -8.85
CA LEU A 88 0.13 0.91 -9.84
C LEU A 88 -0.96 1.93 -9.45
N LEU A 89 -1.15 2.24 -8.17
CA LEU A 89 -2.10 3.27 -7.73
C LEU A 89 -1.61 4.71 -7.94
N VAL A 90 -0.31 4.94 -8.17
CA VAL A 90 0.22 6.26 -8.56
C VAL A 90 -0.35 6.67 -9.91
N ARG A 91 -0.41 5.72 -10.84
CA ARG A 91 -1.00 5.87 -12.17
C ARG A 91 -1.84 4.63 -12.50
N PRO A 92 -3.12 4.60 -12.07
CA PRO A 92 -3.99 3.43 -12.25
C PRO A 92 -4.01 2.98 -13.72
N PRO A 93 -3.92 1.66 -13.97
CA PRO A 93 -3.99 1.10 -15.32
C PRO A 93 -5.24 1.58 -16.08
N THR A 94 -5.08 1.83 -17.38
CA THR A 94 -6.21 2.19 -18.26
C THR A 94 -7.08 0.98 -18.59
N LEU A 95 -6.47 -0.21 -18.67
CA LEU A 95 -7.17 -1.48 -18.85
C LEU A 95 -8.06 -1.75 -17.63
N ARG A 96 -9.37 -1.80 -17.85
CA ARG A 96 -10.39 -1.95 -16.81
C ARG A 96 -10.15 -3.19 -15.96
N SER A 97 -9.87 -4.33 -16.56
CA SER A 97 -9.60 -5.60 -15.85
C SER A 97 -8.41 -5.48 -14.90
N VAL A 98 -7.27 -4.97 -15.38
CA VAL A 98 -6.05 -4.79 -14.58
C VAL A 98 -6.26 -3.80 -13.44
N ARG A 99 -6.99 -2.70 -13.69
CA ARG A 99 -7.37 -1.74 -12.65
C ARG A 99 -8.19 -2.38 -11.53
N TRP A 100 -9.21 -3.16 -11.89
CA TRP A 100 -10.03 -3.85 -10.89
C TRP A 100 -9.27 -4.95 -10.14
N ALA A 101 -8.39 -5.68 -10.82
CA ALA A 101 -7.51 -6.64 -10.18
C ALA A 101 -6.57 -5.95 -9.16
N ALA A 102 -5.91 -4.86 -9.54
CA ALA A 102 -5.03 -4.09 -8.65
C ALA A 102 -5.80 -3.51 -7.45
N LEU A 103 -7.04 -3.06 -7.64
CA LEU A 103 -7.91 -2.59 -6.56
C LEU A 103 -8.32 -3.72 -5.62
N ALA A 104 -8.70 -4.88 -6.16
CA ALA A 104 -9.05 -6.06 -5.36
C ALA A 104 -7.86 -6.50 -4.50
N VAL A 105 -6.67 -6.64 -5.10
CA VAL A 105 -5.43 -6.97 -4.39
C VAL A 105 -5.09 -5.91 -3.34
N SER A 106 -5.29 -4.62 -3.65
CA SER A 106 -5.07 -3.53 -2.70
C SER A 106 -5.98 -3.66 -1.47
N TRP A 107 -7.27 -3.89 -1.67
CA TRP A 107 -8.22 -4.04 -0.56
C TRP A 107 -7.94 -5.27 0.29
N THR A 108 -7.58 -6.39 -0.33
CA THR A 108 -7.14 -7.60 0.39
C THR A 108 -5.87 -7.33 1.20
N GLY A 109 -4.88 -6.67 0.61
CA GLY A 109 -3.64 -6.29 1.30
C GLY A 109 -3.89 -5.33 2.48
N ILE A 110 -4.74 -4.32 2.29
CA ILE A 110 -5.17 -3.39 3.35
C ILE A 110 -5.80 -4.15 4.51
N ALA A 111 -6.74 -5.07 4.23
CA ALA A 111 -7.40 -5.86 5.27
C ALA A 111 -6.41 -6.75 6.03
N MET A 112 -5.48 -7.40 5.32
CA MET A 112 -4.44 -8.24 5.91
C MET A 112 -3.50 -7.44 6.82
N VAL A 113 -2.98 -6.31 6.35
CA VAL A 113 -2.08 -5.45 7.16
C VAL A 113 -2.83 -4.89 8.36
N TRP A 114 -4.08 -4.46 8.18
CA TRP A 114 -4.92 -3.97 9.28
C TRP A 114 -5.16 -5.04 10.35
N ALA A 115 -5.43 -6.29 9.95
CA ALA A 115 -5.53 -7.42 10.88
C ALA A 115 -4.21 -7.63 11.65
N GLY A 116 -3.06 -7.50 10.97
CA GLY A 116 -1.75 -7.53 11.62
C GLY A 116 -1.55 -6.40 12.65
N VAL A 117 -1.96 -5.17 12.33
CA VAL A 117 -1.92 -4.03 13.25
C VAL A 117 -2.79 -4.27 14.48
N ILE A 118 -4.02 -4.76 14.30
CA ILE A 118 -4.93 -5.10 15.40
C ILE A 118 -4.33 -6.22 16.26
N GLY A 119 -3.85 -7.30 15.64
CA GLY A 119 -3.26 -8.43 16.35
C GLY A 119 -2.02 -8.02 17.16
N PHE A 120 -1.13 -7.22 16.57
CA PHE A 120 0.03 -6.69 17.28
C PHE A 120 -0.39 -5.73 18.40
N GLY A 121 -1.41 -4.89 18.19
CA GLY A 121 -1.95 -4.01 19.24
C GLY A 121 -2.56 -4.80 20.40
N ALA A 122 -3.29 -5.87 20.11
CA ALA A 122 -3.86 -6.77 21.11
C ALA A 122 -2.76 -7.49 21.92
N ARG A 123 -1.69 -7.94 21.25
CA ARG A 123 -0.48 -8.46 21.91
C ARG A 123 0.16 -7.40 22.80
N ALA A 124 0.38 -6.19 22.28
CA ALA A 124 1.05 -5.10 22.99
C ALA A 124 0.27 -4.64 24.22
N ALA A 125 -1.06 -4.66 24.17
CA ALA A 125 -1.93 -4.34 25.29
C ALA A 125 -2.09 -5.49 26.31
N GLY A 126 -1.52 -6.67 26.05
CA GLY A 126 -1.63 -7.85 26.92
C GLY A 126 -3.02 -8.49 26.92
N VAL A 127 -3.93 -8.08 26.04
CA VAL A 127 -5.31 -8.62 25.97
C VAL A 127 -5.40 -9.94 25.20
N ALA A 128 -4.35 -10.30 24.46
CA ALA A 128 -4.25 -11.55 23.69
C ALA A 128 -2.92 -12.27 23.96
N PRO A 129 -2.73 -12.85 25.16
CA PRO A 129 -1.47 -13.49 25.56
C PRO A 129 -1.08 -14.70 24.68
N GLY A 130 -2.05 -15.33 24.01
CA GLY A 130 -1.79 -16.38 23.03
C GLY A 130 -1.03 -15.93 21.78
N LEU A 131 -0.91 -14.61 21.53
CA LEU A 131 -0.14 -14.03 20.43
C LEU A 131 1.35 -13.79 20.77
N GLY A 132 1.76 -14.11 22.00
CA GLY A 132 3.12 -13.96 22.50
C GLY A 132 3.25 -12.93 23.62
N GLU A 133 4.45 -12.82 24.16
CA GLU A 133 4.75 -11.91 25.28
C GLU A 133 4.60 -10.44 24.90
N THR A 134 4.28 -9.62 25.89
CA THR A 134 4.19 -8.17 25.73
C THR A 134 5.56 -7.59 25.36
N PRO A 135 5.60 -6.58 24.47
CA PRO A 135 6.80 -5.82 24.14
C PRO A 135 7.61 -5.39 25.39
N PRO A 136 8.93 -5.68 25.46
CA PRO A 136 9.77 -5.17 26.56
C PRO A 136 9.90 -3.63 26.51
N HIS A 137 9.71 -3.02 25.33
CA HIS A 137 9.78 -1.58 25.12
C HIS A 137 8.48 -1.06 24.50
N MET A 138 7.60 -0.50 25.32
CA MET A 138 6.30 0.01 24.86
C MET A 138 6.43 1.15 23.84
N ALA A 139 7.48 1.97 23.92
CA ALA A 139 7.71 3.05 22.97
C ALA A 139 7.92 2.54 21.54
N THR A 140 8.69 1.47 21.35
CA THR A 140 8.92 0.87 20.02
C THR A 140 7.67 0.15 19.51
N ALA A 141 6.86 -0.45 20.39
CA ALA A 141 5.57 -1.01 20.01
C ALA A 141 4.58 0.06 19.53
N VAL A 142 4.49 1.19 20.23
CA VAL A 142 3.66 2.33 19.81
C VAL A 142 4.15 2.90 18.48
N ALA A 143 5.47 3.03 18.28
CA ALA A 143 6.03 3.48 17.01
C ALA A 143 5.68 2.52 15.86
N ALA A 144 5.82 1.21 16.07
CA ALA A 144 5.46 0.20 15.08
C ALA A 144 3.96 0.24 14.73
N LEU A 145 3.09 0.40 15.73
CA LEU A 145 1.65 0.57 15.51
C LEU A 145 1.34 1.84 14.73
N ALA A 146 1.95 2.96 15.08
CA ALA A 146 1.76 4.22 14.37
C ALA A 146 2.16 4.10 12.89
N VAL A 147 3.32 3.48 12.62
CA VAL A 147 3.78 3.21 11.25
C VAL A 147 2.79 2.30 10.51
N GLY A 148 2.31 1.23 11.15
CA GLY A 148 1.31 0.32 10.56
C GLY A 148 -0.01 1.02 10.22
N VAL A 149 -0.54 1.84 11.13
CA VAL A 149 -1.76 2.62 10.92
C VAL A 149 -1.59 3.61 9.78
N LEU A 150 -0.48 4.36 9.75
CA LEU A 150 -0.19 5.32 8.69
C LEU A 150 -0.04 4.63 7.33
N TRP A 151 0.58 3.46 7.29
CA TRP A 151 0.70 2.65 6.08
C TRP A 151 -0.69 2.23 5.56
N VAL A 152 -1.54 1.65 6.42
CA VAL A 152 -2.90 1.25 6.05
C VAL A 152 -3.74 2.44 5.57
N ALA A 153 -3.70 3.55 6.30
CA ALA A 153 -4.44 4.76 5.94
C ALA A 153 -3.98 5.35 4.61
N GLY A 154 -2.67 5.43 4.39
CA GLY A 154 -2.09 5.89 3.12
C GLY A 154 -2.52 5.00 1.95
N TRP A 155 -2.45 3.68 2.12
CA TRP A 155 -2.86 2.75 1.07
C TRP A 155 -4.36 2.84 0.77
N ALA A 156 -5.21 2.94 1.79
CA ALA A 156 -6.65 3.11 1.63
C ALA A 156 -7.02 4.40 0.89
N VAL A 157 -6.36 5.53 1.22
CA VAL A 157 -6.56 6.80 0.50
C VAL A 157 -6.18 6.67 -0.97
N ALA A 158 -5.07 5.99 -1.26
CA ALA A 158 -4.63 5.74 -2.63
C ALA A 158 -5.64 4.86 -3.40
N ALA A 159 -6.11 3.77 -2.79
CA ALA A 159 -7.07 2.85 -3.38
C ALA A 159 -8.42 3.54 -3.67
N VAL A 160 -8.96 4.30 -2.71
CA VAL A 160 -10.20 5.08 -2.89
C VAL A 160 -10.04 6.12 -3.99
N GLY A 161 -8.90 6.83 -4.03
CA GLY A 161 -8.60 7.78 -5.11
C GLY A 161 -8.59 7.11 -6.49
N ALA A 162 -8.10 5.88 -6.58
CA ALA A 162 -8.08 5.09 -7.79
C ALA A 162 -9.44 4.51 -8.20
N VAL A 163 -10.48 4.54 -7.36
CA VAL A 163 -11.86 4.14 -7.71
C VAL A 163 -12.63 5.29 -8.35
N ARG A 164 -12.40 6.54 -7.90
CA ARG A 164 -13.20 7.69 -8.33
C ARG A 164 -13.15 7.87 -9.85
N PRO A 165 -14.31 8.06 -10.52
CA PRO A 165 -14.34 8.45 -11.92
C PRO A 165 -13.50 9.71 -12.09
N ARG A 166 -12.61 9.74 -13.11
CA ARG A 166 -12.07 11.02 -13.57
C ARG A 166 -13.27 11.74 -14.19
N ASP A 167 -13.88 12.66 -13.45
CA ASP A 167 -14.86 13.60 -13.98
C ASP A 167 -14.14 14.46 -15.03
N ARG A 168 -14.13 13.94 -16.25
CA ARG A 168 -13.46 14.52 -17.40
C ARG A 168 -14.55 15.20 -18.22
N ASN A 169 -14.65 16.52 -18.08
CA ASN A 169 -15.13 17.43 -19.12
C ASN A 169 -16.58 17.31 -19.62
N ARG A 170 -17.55 16.81 -18.84
CA ARG A 170 -18.97 16.81 -19.25
C ARG A 170 -19.67 18.18 -19.17
N HIS A 171 -18.95 19.27 -18.89
CA HIS A 171 -19.50 20.63 -18.84
C HIS A 171 -19.06 21.55 -19.99
N ASN A 172 -18.13 21.12 -20.86
CA ASN A 172 -17.70 21.96 -21.99
C ASN A 172 -18.40 21.62 -23.32
N SER A 173 -19.29 20.61 -23.35
CA SER A 173 -20.05 20.22 -24.55
C SER A 173 -21.47 20.78 -24.60
N THR A 174 -22.00 21.31 -23.49
CA THR A 174 -23.36 21.88 -23.45
C THR A 174 -23.40 23.37 -23.75
N LEU A 175 -22.25 24.07 -23.73
CA LEU A 175 -22.17 25.50 -24.03
C LEU A 175 -21.84 25.82 -25.50
N SER A 176 -21.43 24.82 -26.29
CA SER A 176 -21.04 25.00 -27.70
C SER A 176 -22.12 24.61 -28.71
N THR A 177 -23.29 24.16 -28.25
CA THR A 177 -24.48 23.87 -29.09
C THR A 177 -25.58 24.93 -28.99
N LEU A 178 -25.35 26.00 -28.24
CA LEU A 178 -26.29 27.13 -28.09
C LEU A 178 -25.79 28.43 -28.74
N SER A 179 -24.77 28.36 -29.60
CA SER A 179 -24.23 29.48 -30.38
C SER A 179 -24.07 29.10 -31.84
#